data_AF-A0A544T6R8-F1
#
_entry.id   AF-A0A544T6R8-F1
#
_cell.length_a   1.000
_cell.length_b   1.000
_cell.length_c   1.000
_cell.angle_alpha   90.00
_cell.angle_beta   90.00
_cell.angle_gamma   90.00
#
_symmetry.space_group_name_H-M   'P 1'
#
loop_
_entity.id
_entity.type
_entity.pdbx_description
1 polymer ?
#
loop_
_entity_poly.entity_id
_entity_poly.type
_entity_poly.pdbx_seq_one_letter_code
_entity_poly.pdbx_strand_id
1 'polypeptide(L)'
;MSVSFVALLRGINLGAKNKVEMKSLKALFEDLGYENVRTYIQTGNVIFDNIVYDVLQLEHALRETYGFDIPVTVRSKAELEEIQQHPIFLKDQVYVMFLENEISDDQQTLLDSLIDDEFVVWHRRNVIISLSKNYHQTKFTNAFF
;
A
#
# COMPACT_ATOMS: atom_id res chain seq x y z
N MET A 1 1.92 -23.70 6.47
CA MET A 1 1.23 -23.20 5.27
C MET A 1 1.72 -21.78 5.06
N SER A 2 2.17 -21.43 3.85
CA SER A 2 2.51 -20.04 3.51
C SER A 2 1.23 -19.22 3.30
N VAL A 3 1.34 -17.91 3.51
CA VAL A 3 0.29 -16.92 3.32
C VAL A 3 0.69 -16.05 2.14
N SER A 4 -0.27 -15.70 1.29
CA SER A 4 -0.05 -14.73 0.21
C SER A 4 -0.13 -13.31 0.73
N PHE A 5 0.88 -12.51 0.39
CA PHE A 5 1.01 -11.10 0.74
C PHE A 5 1.15 -10.25 -0.51
N VAL A 6 0.89 -8.95 -0.34
CA VAL A 6 1.15 -7.90 -1.32
C VAL A 6 2.02 -6.82 -0.66
N ALA A 7 3.23 -6.63 -1.16
CA ALA A 7 4.06 -5.46 -0.88
C ALA A 7 3.68 -4.32 -1.83
N LEU A 8 3.40 -3.16 -1.25
CA LEU A 8 2.98 -1.93 -1.91
C LEU A 8 4.12 -0.92 -1.80
N LEU A 9 4.88 -0.77 -2.87
CA LEU A 9 6.02 0.15 -2.98
C LEU A 9 5.50 1.52 -3.43
N ARG A 10 5.91 2.58 -2.74
CA ARG A 10 5.52 3.95 -3.08
C ARG A 10 6.61 4.71 -3.81
N GLY A 11 6.20 5.68 -4.63
CA GLY A 11 7.11 6.66 -5.23
C GLY A 11 8.01 6.13 -6.35
N ILE A 12 7.73 4.94 -6.91
CA ILE A 12 8.50 4.35 -8.01
C ILE A 12 7.85 4.63 -9.37
N ASN A 13 8.66 4.66 -10.42
CA ASN A 13 8.23 4.81 -11.82
C ASN A 13 7.39 6.07 -12.11
N LEU A 14 7.47 7.11 -11.28
CA LEU A 14 6.82 8.40 -11.47
C LEU A 14 7.61 9.26 -12.46
N GLY A 15 7.23 9.22 -13.73
CA GLY A 15 7.90 9.96 -14.79
C GLY A 15 9.32 9.42 -15.04
N ALA A 16 10.34 10.28 -14.99
CA ALA A 16 11.74 9.89 -15.22
C ALA A 16 12.50 9.51 -13.93
N LYS A 17 11.89 9.68 -12.74
CA LYS A 17 12.53 9.44 -11.45
C LYS A 17 12.24 8.02 -10.92
N ASN A 18 13.08 7.57 -9.99
CA ASN A 18 12.89 6.34 -9.20
C ASN A 18 12.51 5.12 -10.06
N LYS A 19 13.31 4.86 -11.10
CA LYS A 19 13.06 3.78 -12.06
C LYS A 19 13.34 2.43 -11.43
N VAL A 20 12.34 1.56 -11.46
CA VAL A 20 12.40 0.20 -10.95
C VAL A 20 11.92 -0.74 -12.05
N GLU A 21 12.80 -1.65 -12.45
CA GLU A 21 12.50 -2.65 -13.47
C GLU A 21 11.83 -3.86 -12.79
N MET A 22 10.67 -4.27 -13.31
CA MET A 22 9.80 -5.24 -12.61
C MET A 22 10.38 -6.66 -12.58
N LYS A 23 11.20 -7.06 -13.57
CA LYS A 23 11.90 -8.35 -13.56
C LYS A 23 13.01 -8.37 -12.50
N SER A 24 13.77 -7.29 -12.36
CA SER A 24 14.77 -7.12 -11.29
C SER A 24 14.10 -7.05 -9.92
N LEU A 25 12.96 -6.37 -9.79
CA LEU A 25 12.20 -6.31 -8.54
C LEU A 25 11.68 -7.70 -8.14
N LYS A 26 11.17 -8.47 -9.11
CA LYS A 26 10.78 -9.85 -8.88
C LYS A 26 11.96 -10.69 -8.39
N ALA A 27 13.10 -10.64 -9.10
CA ALA A 27 14.29 -11.41 -8.75
C ALA A 27 14.79 -11.07 -7.33
N LEU A 28 14.77 -9.79 -6.93
CA LEU A 28 15.12 -9.36 -5.58
C LEU A 28 14.28 -10.06 -4.50
N PHE A 29 12.96 -10.15 -4.69
CA PHE A 29 12.09 -10.85 -3.75
C PHE A 29 12.36 -12.37 -3.74
N GLU A 30 12.63 -12.97 -4.90
CA GLU A 30 13.01 -14.39 -4.99
C GLU A 30 14.34 -14.67 -4.26
N ASP A 31 15.34 -13.78 -4.40
CA ASP A 31 16.64 -13.87 -3.74
C ASP A 31 16.56 -13.70 -2.21
N LEU A 32 15.55 -12.98 -1.72
CA LEU A 32 15.22 -12.87 -0.29
C LEU A 32 14.49 -14.11 0.25
N GLY A 33 14.21 -15.11 -0.60
CA GLY A 33 13.58 -16.36 -0.21
C GLY A 33 12.05 -16.34 -0.20
N TYR A 34 11.43 -15.32 -0.82
CA TYR A 34 9.99 -15.28 -0.99
C TYR A 34 9.56 -16.19 -2.16
N GLU A 35 8.40 -16.85 -2.01
CA GLU A 35 7.90 -17.80 -2.99
C GLU A 35 6.81 -17.19 -3.88
N ASN A 36 6.54 -17.82 -5.04
CA ASN A 36 5.45 -17.45 -5.96
C ASN A 36 5.41 -15.95 -6.34
N VAL A 37 6.58 -15.31 -6.43
CA VAL A 37 6.71 -13.86 -6.63
C VAL A 37 6.16 -13.43 -7.98
N ARG A 38 5.29 -12.42 -7.96
CA ARG A 38 4.69 -11.79 -9.15
C ARG A 38 4.64 -10.28 -8.95
N THR A 39 4.80 -9.54 -10.04
CA THR A 39 4.59 -8.09 -10.05
C THR A 39 3.30 -7.76 -10.80
N TYR A 40 2.60 -6.71 -10.37
CA TYR A 40 1.44 -6.19 -11.06
C TYR A 40 1.79 -4.86 -11.73
N ILE A 41 1.80 -4.87 -13.08
CA ILE A 41 2.15 -3.74 -13.96
C ILE A 41 3.45 -3.03 -13.51
N GLN A 42 3.58 -1.72 -13.71
CA GLN A 42 4.74 -0.92 -13.28
C GLN A 42 4.44 -0.02 -12.07
N THR A 43 3.46 -0.40 -11.24
CA THR A 43 2.94 0.44 -10.14
C THR A 43 3.52 0.12 -8.77
N GLY A 44 4.49 -0.78 -8.67
CA GLY A 44 5.12 -1.12 -7.38
C GLY A 44 4.32 -2.08 -6.51
N ASN A 45 3.53 -2.97 -7.13
CA ASN A 45 2.78 -3.99 -6.40
C ASN A 45 3.46 -5.35 -6.62
N VAL A 46 3.94 -5.96 -5.54
CA VAL A 46 4.60 -7.27 -5.55
C VAL A 46 3.80 -8.25 -4.73
N ILE A 47 3.33 -9.32 -5.35
CA ILE A 47 2.63 -10.44 -4.72
C ILE A 47 3.66 -11.52 -4.43
N PHE A 48 3.65 -12.08 -3.23
CA PHE A 48 4.56 -13.15 -2.82
C PHE A 48 3.95 -14.00 -1.71
N ASP A 49 4.42 -15.23 -1.57
CA ASP A 49 4.03 -16.14 -0.49
C ASP A 49 5.16 -16.26 0.54
N ASN A 50 4.80 -16.20 1.83
CA ASN A 50 5.72 -16.51 2.94
C ASN A 50 4.97 -16.86 4.24
N ILE A 51 5.67 -17.30 5.28
CA ILE A 51 5.14 -17.40 6.64
C ILE A 51 5.32 -16.06 7.37
N VAL A 52 6.45 -15.39 7.15
CA VAL A 52 6.81 -14.12 7.78
C VAL A 52 7.38 -13.17 6.73
N TYR A 53 7.34 -11.87 7.01
CA TYR A 53 8.00 -10.85 6.20
C TYR A 53 8.62 -9.83 7.15
N ASP A 54 9.67 -9.14 6.68
CA ASP A 54 10.30 -8.05 7.39
C ASP A 54 10.35 -6.83 6.46
N VAL A 55 9.60 -5.79 6.81
CA VAL A 55 9.50 -4.56 6.01
C VAL A 55 10.83 -3.83 5.99
N LEU A 56 11.57 -3.79 7.12
CA LEU A 56 12.87 -3.11 7.19
C LEU A 56 13.90 -3.83 6.32
N GLN A 57 13.87 -5.17 6.30
CA GLN A 57 14.73 -5.95 5.42
C GLN A 57 14.40 -5.68 3.94
N LEU A 58 13.12 -5.63 3.58
CA LEU A 58 12.66 -5.31 2.22
C LEU A 58 13.15 -3.92 1.79
N GLU A 59 12.92 -2.90 2.60
CA GLU A 59 13.35 -1.53 2.31
C GLU A 59 14.87 -1.40 2.19
N HIS A 60 15.62 -2.07 3.08
CA HIS A 60 17.07 -2.12 3.00
C HIS A 60 17.55 -2.73 1.67
N ALA A 61 17.02 -3.91 1.31
CA ALA A 61 17.41 -4.61 0.08
C ALA A 61 17.03 -3.80 -1.18
N LEU A 62 15.87 -3.13 -1.16
CA LEU A 62 15.44 -2.22 -2.21
C LEU A 62 16.40 -1.02 -2.35
N ARG A 63 16.78 -0.40 -1.23
CA ARG A 63 17.73 0.70 -1.21
C ARG A 63 19.10 0.29 -1.76
N GLU A 64 19.60 -0.88 -1.36
CA GLU A 64 20.88 -1.40 -1.87
C GLU A 64 20.84 -1.68 -3.38
N THR A 65 19.72 -2.19 -3.88
CA THR A 65 19.55 -2.54 -5.29
C THR A 65 19.39 -1.30 -6.18
N TYR A 66 18.60 -0.32 -5.75
CA TYR A 66 18.18 0.81 -6.60
C TYR A 66 18.85 2.14 -6.25
N GLY A 67 19.50 2.25 -5.08
CA GLY A 67 20.24 3.44 -4.66
C GLY A 67 19.38 4.59 -4.11
N PHE A 68 18.10 4.34 -3.80
CA PHE A 68 17.19 5.32 -3.20
C PHE A 68 16.18 4.63 -2.29
N ASP A 69 15.59 5.40 -1.37
CA ASP A 69 14.57 4.92 -0.44
C ASP A 69 13.26 4.61 -1.17
N ILE A 70 12.74 3.42 -0.96
CA ILE A 70 11.45 2.95 -1.49
C ILE A 70 10.60 2.52 -0.29
N PRO A 71 9.67 3.36 0.18
CA PRO A 71 8.76 2.99 1.26
C PRO A 71 7.90 1.78 0.88
N VAL A 72 7.80 0.81 1.79
CA VAL A 72 7.05 -0.44 1.58
C VAL A 72 5.98 -0.60 2.65
N THR A 73 4.77 -0.97 2.24
CA THR A 73 3.72 -1.43 3.14
C THR A 73 3.23 -2.80 2.68
N VAL A 74 3.04 -3.75 3.62
CA VAL A 74 2.62 -5.12 3.29
C VAL A 74 1.20 -5.39 3.80
N ARG A 75 0.40 -6.07 2.99
CA ARG A 75 -0.95 -6.54 3.34
C ARG A 75 -1.11 -8.01 3.01
N SER A 76 -1.87 -8.74 3.83
CA SER A 76 -2.20 -10.13 3.51
C SER A 76 -3.33 -10.20 2.49
N LYS A 77 -3.42 -11.29 1.73
CA LYS A 77 -4.55 -11.57 0.84
C LYS A 77 -5.88 -11.50 1.60
N ALA A 78 -5.95 -12.11 2.78
CA ALA A 78 -7.16 -12.12 3.59
C ALA A 78 -7.61 -10.71 4.00
N GLU A 79 -6.67 -9.85 4.38
CA GLU A 79 -6.95 -8.44 4.72
C GLU A 79 -7.47 -7.67 3.50
N LEU A 80 -6.89 -7.89 2.31
CA LEU A 80 -7.36 -7.25 1.09
C LEU A 80 -8.75 -7.74 0.66
N GLU A 81 -9.03 -9.03 0.83
CA GLU A 81 -10.36 -9.61 0.56
C GLU A 81 -11.41 -9.05 1.53
N GLU A 82 -11.07 -8.89 2.80
CA GLU A 82 -11.97 -8.28 3.80
C GLU A 82 -12.26 -6.81 3.47
N ILE A 83 -11.22 -6.02 3.15
CA ILE A 83 -11.36 -4.62 2.73
C ILE A 83 -12.30 -4.51 1.52
N GLN A 84 -12.10 -5.35 0.50
CA GLN A 84 -12.89 -5.34 -0.73
C GLN A 84 -14.37 -5.68 -0.52
N GLN A 85 -14.71 -6.39 0.55
CA GLN A 85 -16.09 -6.72 0.92
C GLN A 85 -16.83 -5.58 1.62
N HIS A 86 -16.14 -4.51 2.04
CA HIS A 86 -16.78 -3.40 2.73
C HIS A 86 -17.82 -2.70 1.81
N PRO A 87 -19.04 -2.37 2.29
CA PRO A 87 -20.11 -1.80 1.45
C PRO A 87 -19.76 -0.52 0.70
N ILE A 88 -18.75 0.22 1.17
CA ILE A 88 -18.21 1.41 0.49
C ILE A 88 -17.70 1.09 -0.92
N PHE A 89 -17.30 -0.16 -1.21
CA PHE A 89 -16.91 -0.61 -2.55
C PHE A 89 -18.08 -0.66 -3.56
N LEU A 90 -19.32 -0.44 -3.11
CA LEU A 90 -20.48 -0.28 -3.99
C LEU A 90 -20.61 1.14 -4.59
N LYS A 91 -19.71 2.06 -4.20
CA LYS A 91 -19.68 3.45 -4.67
C LYS A 91 -18.80 3.56 -5.93
N ASP A 92 -19.00 4.63 -6.70
CA ASP A 92 -18.35 4.80 -8.00
C ASP A 92 -16.84 5.09 -7.92
N GLN A 93 -16.39 5.83 -6.90
CA GLN A 93 -15.00 6.28 -6.78
C GLN A 93 -14.45 5.97 -5.39
N VAL A 94 -13.83 4.80 -5.28
CA VAL A 94 -13.29 4.30 -4.01
C VAL A 94 -11.77 4.28 -4.06
N TYR A 95 -11.17 4.86 -3.04
CA TYR A 95 -9.73 4.84 -2.83
C TYR A 95 -9.43 4.12 -1.52
N VAL A 96 -8.33 3.38 -1.50
CA VAL A 96 -7.80 2.76 -0.28
C VAL A 96 -6.41 3.33 -0.05
N MET A 97 -6.19 3.88 1.15
CA MET A 97 -4.87 4.23 1.62
C MET A 97 -4.38 3.17 2.60
N PHE A 98 -3.32 2.48 2.22
CA PHE A 98 -2.58 1.57 3.09
C PHE A 98 -1.55 2.35 3.88
N LEU A 99 -1.76 2.48 5.19
CA LEU A 99 -0.86 3.18 6.10
C LEU A 99 0.31 2.28 6.50
N GLU A 100 1.49 2.87 6.61
CA GLU A 100 2.68 2.19 7.11
C GLU A 100 2.51 1.82 8.58
N ASN A 101 2.05 2.80 9.37
CA ASN A 101 1.79 2.69 10.81
C ASN A 101 0.29 2.72 11.11
N GLU A 102 -0.07 2.26 12.31
CA GLU A 102 -1.42 2.48 12.82
C GLU A 102 -1.69 3.96 12.99
N ILE A 103 -2.88 4.39 12.56
CA ILE A 103 -3.37 5.74 12.80
C ILE A 103 -3.47 5.98 14.31
N SER A 104 -3.03 7.14 14.78
CA SER A 104 -3.23 7.58 16.17
C SER A 104 -4.65 8.10 16.40
N ASP A 105 -5.09 8.20 17.65
CA ASP A 105 -6.40 8.77 17.96
C ASP A 105 -6.50 10.26 17.58
N ASP A 106 -5.38 11.00 17.65
CA ASP A 106 -5.31 12.39 17.19
C ASP A 106 -5.47 12.49 15.67
N GLN A 107 -4.82 11.60 14.91
CA GLN A 107 -4.98 11.52 13.45
C GLN A 107 -6.41 11.11 13.05
N GLN A 108 -7.02 10.17 13.78
CA GLN A 108 -8.42 9.80 13.58
C GLN A 108 -9.35 11.01 13.80
N THR A 109 -9.18 11.70 14.92
CA THR A 109 -9.97 12.90 15.25
C THR A 109 -9.79 13.99 14.18
N LEU A 110 -8.58 14.16 13.67
CA LEU A 110 -8.28 15.11 12.61
C LEU A 110 -9.00 14.75 11.31
N LEU A 111 -8.96 13.47 10.87
CA LEU A 111 -9.70 12.99 9.71
C LEU A 111 -11.21 13.23 9.87
N ASP A 112 -11.78 12.84 11.00
CA ASP A 112 -13.21 12.99 11.30
C ASP A 112 -13.65 14.46 11.23
N SER A 113 -12.75 15.39 11.57
CA SER A 113 -13.04 16.83 11.56
C SER A 113 -12.86 17.52 10.20
N LEU A 114 -12.02 16.97 9.31
CA LEU A 114 -11.59 17.65 8.09
C LEU A 114 -12.16 17.05 6.81
N ILE A 115 -12.54 15.77 6.84
CA ILE A 115 -12.97 15.04 5.65
C ILE A 115 -14.49 15.07 5.55
N ASP A 116 -14.99 15.71 4.50
CA ASP A 116 -16.42 15.77 4.19
C ASP A 116 -16.91 14.52 3.43
N ASP A 117 -15.98 13.74 2.85
CA ASP A 117 -16.25 12.51 2.09
C ASP A 117 -16.60 11.34 3.04
N GLU A 118 -17.37 10.37 2.54
CA GLU A 118 -17.65 9.13 3.29
C GLU A 118 -16.37 8.29 3.38
N PHE A 119 -15.92 7.96 4.59
CA PHE A 119 -14.75 7.11 4.80
C PHE A 119 -14.91 6.15 5.99
N VAL A 120 -14.06 5.14 6.02
CA VAL A 120 -13.91 4.21 7.14
C VAL A 120 -12.42 3.95 7.38
N VAL A 121 -12.04 3.89 8.66
CA VAL A 121 -10.73 3.41 9.07
C VAL A 121 -10.85 1.94 9.47
N TRP A 122 -10.20 1.08 8.69
CA TRP A 122 -10.24 -0.38 8.83
C TRP A 122 -8.93 -0.90 9.43
N HIS A 123 -9.03 -1.65 10.53
CA HIS A 123 -7.90 -2.19 11.31
C HIS A 123 -6.80 -1.17 11.64
N ARG A 124 -7.18 0.11 11.82
CA ARG A 124 -6.29 1.26 12.08
C ARG A 124 -5.16 1.49 11.06
N ARG A 125 -5.06 0.71 9.99
CA ARG A 125 -3.97 0.81 8.98
C ARG A 125 -4.47 0.96 7.55
N ASN A 126 -5.78 1.04 7.36
CA ASN A 126 -6.38 1.15 6.04
C ASN A 126 -7.47 2.22 6.10
N VAL A 127 -7.36 3.26 5.28
CA VAL A 127 -8.43 4.26 5.14
C VAL A 127 -9.12 4.01 3.81
N ILE A 128 -10.39 3.62 3.85
CA ILE A 128 -11.21 3.40 2.67
C ILE A 128 -12.13 4.61 2.53
N ILE A 129 -12.05 5.30 1.39
CA ILE A 129 -12.77 6.56 1.17
C ILE A 129 -13.54 6.49 -0.14
N SER A 130 -14.80 6.91 -0.10
CA SER A 130 -15.64 7.13 -1.26
C SER A 130 -15.64 8.62 -1.56
N LEU A 131 -14.99 9.02 -2.64
CA LEU A 131 -14.91 10.43 -2.99
C LEU A 131 -16.22 10.91 -3.61
N SER A 132 -16.79 11.96 -3.01
CA SER A 132 -17.96 12.67 -3.53
C SER A 132 -17.63 13.58 -4.73
N LYS A 133 -16.34 13.87 -4.94
CA LYS A 133 -15.78 14.76 -5.97
C LYS A 133 -14.53 14.12 -6.59
N ASN A 134 -13.97 14.72 -7.63
CA ASN A 134 -12.70 14.25 -8.17
C ASN A 134 -11.58 14.34 -7.13
N TYR A 135 -10.59 13.45 -7.18
CA TYR A 135 -9.46 13.39 -6.23
C TYR A 135 -8.75 14.73 -5.99
N HIS A 136 -8.60 15.58 -7.01
CA HIS A 136 -7.94 16.89 -6.86
C HIS A 136 -8.80 17.94 -6.11
N GLN A 137 -10.04 17.62 -5.76
CA GLN A 137 -11.00 18.52 -5.11
C GLN A 137 -11.35 18.10 -3.68
N THR A 138 -10.89 16.92 -3.24
CA THR A 138 -11.06 16.49 -1.85
C THR A 138 -10.04 17.17 -0.95
N LYS A 139 -10.41 17.37 0.32
CA LYS A 139 -9.49 17.79 1.38
C LYS A 139 -8.62 16.63 1.87
N PHE A 140 -8.91 15.41 1.41
CA PHE A 140 -8.13 14.23 1.72
C PHE A 140 -6.73 14.33 1.11
N THR A 141 -5.71 14.14 1.94
CA THR A 141 -4.30 14.25 1.55
C THR A 141 -3.45 13.23 2.32
N ASN A 142 -2.36 12.78 1.72
CA ASN A 142 -1.39 11.92 2.40
C ASN A 142 -0.71 12.62 3.59
N ALA A 143 -0.79 13.95 3.69
CA ALA A 143 -0.14 14.73 4.75
C ALA A 143 -0.71 14.49 6.17
N PHE A 144 -1.81 13.74 6.30
CA PHE A 144 -2.35 13.35 7.61
C PHE A 144 -1.53 12.28 8.33
N PHE A 145 -0.68 11.56 7.59
CA PHE A 145 0.00 10.35 8.06
C PHE A 145 1.52 10.45 7.96
#